data_AF-A0A2D4PJR3-F1
#
_entry.id   AF-A0A2D4PJR3-F1
#
_cell.length_a   1.000
_cell.length_b   1.000
_cell.length_c   1.000
_cell.angle_alpha   90.00
_cell.angle_beta   90.00
_cell.angle_gamma   90.00
#
_symmetry.space_group_name_H-M   'P 1'
#
loop_
_entity.id
_entity.type
_entity.pdbx_description
1 polymer ?
#
loop_
_entity_poly.entity_id
_entity_poly.type
_entity_poly.pdbx_seq_one_letter_code
_entity_poly.pdbx_strand_id
1 'polypeptide(L)'
;FNTDHQTQLLYQASAMMTESRYASLIVDSATALYRTDYSGRGELSARQMHLARFLRMLLRLADEFGVAVVITNQVVAQVDGAAMFAADPKKPIGGNIIAHASTTRLYLRKGRGETRICKIYDSPCLPEAEAMFAINADGIGDA
;
A
#
# COMPACT_ATOMS: atom_id res chain seq x y z
N PHE A 1 -12.37 -11.91 9.31
CA PHE A 1 -11.43 -10.78 9.36
C PHE A 1 -12.10 -9.57 8.75
N ASN A 2 -12.03 -8.41 9.40
CA ASN A 2 -12.64 -7.14 8.96
C ASN A 2 -11.66 -5.99 9.27
N THR A 3 -12.00 -4.76 8.87
CA THR A 3 -11.12 -3.60 9.08
C THR A 3 -10.85 -3.30 10.56
N ASP A 4 -11.81 -3.55 11.45
CA ASP A 4 -11.60 -3.35 12.89
C ASP A 4 -10.60 -4.35 13.47
N HIS A 5 -10.72 -5.63 13.09
CA HIS A 5 -9.78 -6.68 13.49
C HIS A 5 -8.38 -6.38 12.92
N GLN A 6 -8.26 -5.89 11.68
CA GLN A 6 -6.98 -5.45 11.10
C GLN A 6 -6.31 -4.36 11.96
N THR A 7 -7.09 -3.39 12.48
CA THR A 7 -6.58 -2.39 13.43
C THR A 7 -6.21 -3.02 14.78
N GLN A 8 -7.00 -3.97 15.26
CA GLN A 8 -6.73 -4.65 16.54
C GLN A 8 -5.41 -5.41 16.53
N LEU A 9 -5.07 -6.04 15.41
CA LEU A 9 -3.80 -6.74 15.21
C LEU A 9 -2.59 -5.80 15.36
N LEU A 10 -2.72 -4.50 15.08
CA LEU A 10 -1.64 -3.55 15.30
C LEU A 10 -1.33 -3.32 16.79
N TYR A 11 -2.32 -3.41 17.68
CA TYR A 11 -2.06 -3.34 19.12
C TYR A 11 -1.31 -4.58 19.61
N GLN A 12 -1.67 -5.75 19.09
CA GLN A 12 -0.93 -6.99 19.39
C GLN A 12 0.50 -6.91 18.82
N ALA A 13 0.66 -6.39 17.60
CA ALA A 13 1.96 -6.14 17.01
C ALA A 13 2.82 -5.19 17.86
N SER A 14 2.25 -4.10 18.38
CA SER A 14 2.99 -3.22 19.30
C SER A 14 3.46 -3.96 20.55
N ALA A 15 2.62 -4.82 21.15
CA ALA A 15 3.02 -5.59 22.32
C ALA A 15 4.20 -6.53 21.99
N MET A 16 4.13 -7.26 20.88
CA MET A 16 5.24 -8.12 20.43
C MET A 16 6.53 -7.33 20.19
N MET A 17 6.43 -6.12 19.61
CA MET A 17 7.59 -5.25 19.35
C MET A 17 8.21 -4.65 20.62
N THR A 18 7.50 -4.65 21.76
CA THR A 18 8.11 -4.26 23.04
C THR A 18 9.00 -5.35 23.63
N GLU A 19 8.73 -6.62 23.33
CA GLU A 19 9.46 -7.76 23.88
C GLU A 19 10.69 -8.14 23.04
N SER A 20 10.64 -7.88 21.73
CA SER A 20 11.66 -8.31 20.79
C SER A 20 11.84 -7.28 19.68
N ARG A 21 13.07 -7.18 19.18
CA ARG A 21 13.38 -6.28 18.07
C ARG A 21 12.94 -6.89 16.74
N TYR A 22 12.06 -6.19 16.05
CA TYR A 22 11.67 -6.50 14.66
C TYR A 22 12.33 -5.52 13.70
N ALA A 23 12.50 -5.91 12.43
CA ALA A 23 13.06 -5.07 11.39
C ALA A 23 11.98 -4.47 10.47
N SER A 24 10.89 -5.20 10.23
CA SER A 24 9.86 -4.80 9.26
C SER A 24 8.47 -5.27 9.66
N LEU A 25 7.46 -4.49 9.26
CA LEU A 25 6.04 -4.82 9.34
C LEU A 25 5.43 -4.78 7.93
N ILE A 26 4.82 -5.87 7.50
CA ILE A 26 4.20 -5.98 6.17
C ILE A 26 2.68 -6.10 6.31
N VAL A 27 1.93 -5.25 5.62
CA VAL A 27 0.46 -5.35 5.50
C VAL A 27 0.07 -5.61 4.05
N ASP A 28 -0.29 -6.86 3.75
CA ASP A 28 -0.67 -7.32 2.41
C ASP A 28 -2.13 -7.80 2.36
N SER A 29 -3.09 -7.04 1.83
CA SER A 29 -3.00 -5.64 1.43
C SER A 29 -3.72 -4.74 2.41
N ALA A 30 -3.22 -3.51 2.57
CA ALA A 30 -3.79 -2.55 3.50
C ALA A 30 -5.24 -2.15 3.15
N THR A 31 -5.66 -2.34 1.90
CA THR A 31 -6.94 -1.84 1.37
C THR A 31 -7.95 -2.92 1.03
N ALA A 32 -7.61 -4.21 1.05
CA ALA A 32 -8.51 -5.28 0.60
C ALA A 32 -9.83 -5.31 1.40
N LEU A 33 -9.75 -5.34 2.73
CA LEU A 33 -10.94 -5.39 3.60
C LEU A 33 -11.79 -4.11 3.49
N TYR A 34 -11.15 -2.96 3.28
CA TYR A 34 -11.85 -1.68 3.10
C TYR A 34 -12.74 -1.63 1.84
N ARG A 35 -12.57 -2.55 0.88
CA ARG A 35 -13.41 -2.61 -0.33
C ARG A 35 -14.75 -3.28 -0.09
N THR A 36 -14.79 -4.24 0.82
CA THR A 36 -15.99 -5.03 1.11
C THR A 36 -16.74 -4.50 2.32
N ASP A 37 -16.00 -4.02 3.33
CA ASP A 37 -16.58 -3.60 4.61
C ASP A 37 -17.24 -2.22 4.53
N TYR A 38 -16.87 -1.42 3.53
CA TYR A 38 -17.46 -0.12 3.26
C TYR A 38 -17.91 -0.04 1.80
N SER A 39 -19.21 -0.16 1.58
CA SER A 39 -19.81 -0.32 0.25
C SER A 39 -20.64 0.91 -0.15
N GLY A 40 -20.60 1.24 -1.44
CA GLY A 40 -21.32 2.39 -1.98
C GLY A 40 -20.70 3.75 -1.62
N ARG A 41 -21.29 4.82 -2.17
CA ARG A 41 -20.78 6.19 -1.97
C ARG A 41 -21.08 6.74 -0.58
N GLY A 42 -22.15 6.29 0.07
CA GLY A 42 -22.58 6.77 1.39
C GLY A 42 -21.57 6.47 2.50
N GLU A 43 -20.82 5.37 2.37
CA GLU A 43 -19.85 4.94 3.38
C GLU A 43 -18.42 5.42 3.12
N LEU A 44 -18.22 6.20 2.05
CA LEU A 44 -16.89 6.70 1.65
C LEU A 44 -16.22 7.49 2.79
N SER A 45 -16.97 8.37 3.46
CA SER A 45 -16.43 9.18 4.54
C SER A 45 -15.96 8.31 5.73
N ALA A 46 -16.81 7.37 6.17
CA ALA A 46 -16.48 6.44 7.24
C ALA A 46 -15.25 5.59 6.89
N ARG A 47 -15.19 5.08 5.66
CA ARG A 47 -14.04 4.35 5.12
C ARG A 47 -12.75 5.17 5.19
N GLN A 48 -12.77 6.41 4.70
CA GLN A 48 -11.58 7.26 4.68
C GLN A 48 -11.12 7.63 6.09
N MET A 49 -12.04 7.90 7.02
CA MET A 49 -11.71 8.17 8.43
C MET A 49 -11.09 6.94 9.11
N HIS A 50 -11.68 5.75 8.91
CA HIS A 50 -11.14 4.52 9.49
C HIS A 50 -9.76 4.18 8.90
N LEU A 51 -9.58 4.32 7.58
CA LEU A 51 -8.30 4.11 6.91
C LEU A 51 -7.23 5.09 7.41
N ALA A 52 -7.57 6.38 7.59
CA ALA A 52 -6.64 7.38 8.09
C ALA A 52 -6.11 7.03 9.49
N ARG A 53 -6.98 6.54 10.40
CA ARG A 53 -6.56 6.10 11.73
C ARG A 53 -5.62 4.89 11.65
N PHE A 54 -5.95 3.90 10.82
CA PHE A 54 -5.10 2.73 10.60
C PHE A 54 -3.71 3.11 10.09
N LEU A 55 -3.63 3.96 9.07
CA LEU A 55 -2.34 4.43 8.52
C LEU A 55 -1.55 5.28 9.53
N ARG A 56 -2.23 6.07 10.37
CA ARG A 56 -1.56 6.82 11.45
C ARG A 56 -0.97 5.89 12.51
N MET A 57 -1.62 4.78 12.82
CA MET A 57 -1.06 3.77 13.72
C MET A 57 0.18 3.10 13.13
N LEU A 58 0.16 2.77 11.83
CA LEU A 58 1.35 2.24 11.14
C LEU A 58 2.53 3.22 11.21
N LEU A 59 2.30 4.50 10.96
CA LEU A 59 3.34 5.52 11.08
C LEU A 59 3.90 5.59 12.50
N ARG A 60 3.02 5.56 13.51
CA ARG A 60 3.45 5.53 14.91
C ARG A 60 4.30 4.31 15.23
N LEU A 61 3.95 3.11 14.74
CA LEU A 61 4.77 1.91 14.94
C LEU A 61 6.15 2.06 14.30
N ALA A 62 6.23 2.65 13.10
CA ALA A 62 7.49 2.93 12.44
C ALA A 62 8.37 3.88 13.27
N ASP A 63 7.79 4.97 13.77
CA ASP A 63 8.50 5.97 14.58
C ASP A 63 8.92 5.43 15.96
N GLU A 64 8.06 4.65 16.61
CA GLU A 64 8.24 4.16 17.99
C GLU A 64 9.26 3.01 18.05
N PHE A 65 9.21 2.08 17.08
CA PHE A 65 10.05 0.87 17.09
C PHE A 65 11.16 0.87 16.03
N GLY A 66 11.19 1.86 15.13
CA GLY A 66 12.18 1.93 14.04
C GLY A 66 12.03 0.82 13.00
N VAL A 67 10.82 0.28 12.83
CA VAL A 67 10.53 -0.78 11.86
C VAL A 67 10.20 -0.20 10.48
N ALA A 68 10.65 -0.87 9.42
CA ALA A 68 10.24 -0.54 8.06
C ALA A 68 8.81 -1.05 7.81
N VAL A 69 7.86 -0.15 7.53
CA VAL A 69 6.48 -0.52 7.20
C VAL A 69 6.29 -0.59 5.69
N VAL A 70 5.92 -1.77 5.19
CA VAL A 70 5.59 -2.01 3.78
C VAL A 70 4.13 -2.37 3.67
N ILE A 71 3.39 -1.66 2.80
CA ILE A 71 1.99 -1.97 2.52
C ILE A 71 1.83 -2.28 1.04
N THR A 72 1.03 -3.29 0.71
CA THR A 72 0.57 -3.48 -0.67
C THR A 72 -0.79 -2.80 -0.84
N ASN A 73 -1.08 -2.40 -2.08
CA ASN A 73 -2.32 -1.73 -2.45
C ASN A 73 -2.84 -2.29 -3.77
N GLN A 74 -4.16 -2.26 -3.94
CA GLN A 74 -4.83 -2.67 -5.15
C GLN A 74 -5.08 -1.46 -6.06
N VAL A 75 -5.25 -1.72 -7.36
CA VAL A 75 -5.64 -0.71 -8.34
C VAL A 75 -7.04 -0.98 -8.87
N VAL A 76 -7.74 0.08 -9.29
CA VAL A 76 -9.03 0.00 -9.99
C VAL A 76 -8.95 0.74 -11.31
N ALA A 77 -9.76 0.33 -12.27
CA ALA A 77 -9.94 1.06 -13.51
C ALA A 77 -10.65 2.40 -13.23
N GLN A 78 -10.12 3.46 -13.83
CA GLN A 78 -10.77 4.75 -13.92
C GLN A 78 -11.68 4.72 -15.16
N VAL A 79 -12.98 4.90 -14.92
CA VAL A 79 -14.05 4.80 -15.94
C VAL A 79 -14.74 6.14 -16.20
N ASP A 80 -14.12 7.26 -15.81
CA ASP A 80 -14.61 8.60 -16.13
C ASP A 80 -14.25 9.02 -17.56
N GLY A 81 -14.96 10.00 -18.12
CA GLY A 81 -14.79 10.42 -19.52
C GLY A 81 -13.40 10.96 -19.89
N ALA A 82 -12.57 11.27 -18.89
CA ALA A 82 -11.17 11.65 -19.08
C ALA A 82 -10.24 10.44 -19.34
N ALA A 83 -10.68 9.22 -19.05
CA ALA A 83 -9.92 7.99 -19.26
C ALA A 83 -9.64 7.69 -20.74
N MET A 84 -10.38 8.31 -21.68
CA MET A 84 -10.17 8.16 -23.13
C MET A 84 -8.79 8.66 -23.61
N PHE A 85 -8.11 9.49 -22.81
CA PHE A 85 -6.79 10.04 -23.14
C PHE A 85 -5.69 9.64 -22.14
N ALA A 86 -5.99 8.79 -21.16
CA ALA A 86 -5.03 8.34 -20.16
C ALA A 86 -4.33 7.05 -20.63
N ALA A 87 -3.00 7.10 -20.77
CA ALA A 87 -2.19 5.96 -21.22
C ALA A 87 -2.24 4.74 -20.27
N ASP A 88 -2.47 4.97 -18.96
CA ASP A 88 -2.78 3.91 -18.01
C ASP A 88 -4.05 4.27 -17.23
N PRO A 89 -5.18 3.57 -17.46
CA PRO A 89 -6.44 3.88 -16.78
C PRO A 89 -6.47 3.38 -15.33
N LYS A 90 -5.38 2.84 -14.77
CA LYS A 90 -5.36 2.30 -13.42
C LYS A 90 -5.02 3.38 -12.39
N LYS A 91 -5.82 3.47 -11.34
CA LYS A 91 -5.54 4.29 -10.16
C LYS A 91 -5.46 3.45 -8.88
N PRO A 92 -4.56 3.78 -7.94
CA PRO A 92 -4.48 3.11 -6.65
C PRO A 92 -5.74 3.40 -5.80
N ILE A 93 -6.13 2.43 -4.97
CA ILE A 93 -7.24 2.59 -4.01
C ILE A 93 -6.77 3.38 -2.77
N GLY A 94 -7.69 4.02 -2.06
CA GLY A 94 -7.44 4.75 -0.80
C GLY A 94 -7.40 6.27 -0.94
N GLY A 95 -7.33 6.78 -2.18
CA GLY A 95 -7.41 8.21 -2.49
C GLY A 95 -6.32 9.03 -1.83
N ASN A 96 -6.60 10.30 -1.53
CA ASN A 96 -5.60 11.22 -0.98
C ASN A 96 -5.11 10.81 0.41
N ILE A 97 -5.92 10.08 1.19
CA ILE A 97 -5.53 9.63 2.54
C ILE A 97 -4.28 8.75 2.48
N ILE A 98 -4.27 7.72 1.61
CA ILE A 98 -3.10 6.86 1.48
C ILE A 98 -1.96 7.58 0.75
N ALA A 99 -2.27 8.44 -0.22
CA ALA A 99 -1.27 9.19 -0.97
C ALA A 99 -0.44 10.13 -0.07
N HIS A 100 -1.06 10.77 0.93
CA HIS A 100 -0.36 11.64 1.88
C HIS A 100 0.27 10.88 3.05
N ALA A 101 -0.28 9.74 3.45
CA ALA A 101 0.25 8.96 4.56
C ALA A 101 1.47 8.12 4.17
N SER A 102 1.59 7.73 2.90
CA SER A 102 2.74 6.97 2.39
C SER A 102 3.87 7.90 1.97
N THR A 103 5.10 7.54 2.33
CA THR A 103 6.30 8.36 2.03
C THR A 103 6.92 8.00 0.70
N THR A 104 7.03 6.71 0.37
CA THR A 104 7.54 6.23 -0.93
C THR A 104 6.54 5.26 -1.53
N ARG A 105 6.20 5.47 -2.79
CA ARG A 105 5.22 4.67 -3.54
C ARG A 105 5.87 4.05 -4.76
N LEU A 106 5.75 2.74 -4.90
CA LEU A 106 6.26 1.98 -6.04
C LEU A 106 5.09 1.47 -6.88
N TYR A 107 5.18 1.68 -8.19
CA TYR A 107 4.21 1.18 -9.16
C TYR A 107 4.80 0.00 -9.92
N LEU A 108 4.17 -1.18 -9.76
CA LEU A 108 4.64 -2.43 -10.35
C LEU A 108 3.79 -2.78 -11.57
N ARG A 109 4.44 -3.03 -12.71
CA ARG A 109 3.80 -3.50 -13.95
C ARG A 109 4.45 -4.78 -14.47
N LYS A 110 3.66 -5.64 -15.14
CA LYS A 110 4.17 -6.85 -15.79
C LYS A 110 4.97 -6.47 -17.05
N GLY A 111 6.15 -7.07 -17.21
CA GLY A 111 6.97 -7.00 -18.42
C GLY A 111 6.70 -8.18 -19.35
N ARG A 112 7.71 -8.61 -20.13
CA ARG A 112 7.64 -9.81 -20.97
C ARG A 112 8.13 -11.03 -20.20
N GLY A 113 7.42 -12.16 -20.31
CA GLY A 113 7.78 -13.38 -19.57
C GLY A 113 7.76 -13.16 -18.05
N GLU A 114 8.85 -13.54 -17.37
CA GLU A 114 8.99 -13.39 -15.92
C GLU A 114 9.43 -11.99 -15.46
N THR A 115 9.73 -11.10 -16.41
CA THR A 115 10.16 -9.74 -16.07
C THR A 115 9.01 -8.88 -15.51
N ARG A 116 9.36 -7.97 -14.63
CA ARG A 116 8.51 -6.96 -14.00
C ARG A 116 9.25 -5.64 -14.04
N ILE A 117 8.49 -4.55 -14.00
CA ILE A 117 9.03 -3.20 -14.01
C ILE A 117 8.49 -2.48 -12.79
N CYS A 118 9.40 -1.94 -11.98
CA CYS A 118 9.11 -1.12 -10.83
C CYS A 118 9.40 0.34 -11.18
N LYS A 119 8.39 1.20 -11.06
CA LYS A 119 8.54 2.65 -11.18
C LYS A 119 8.45 3.29 -9.79
N ILE A 120 9.36 4.19 -9.46
CA ILE A 120 9.17 5.12 -8.34
C ILE A 120 8.05 6.08 -8.74
N TYR A 121 6.87 5.89 -8.15
CA TYR A 121 5.68 6.69 -8.45
C TYR A 121 5.71 8.03 -7.73
N ASP A 122 6.22 8.03 -6.50
CA ASP A 122 6.40 9.22 -5.67
C ASP A 122 7.35 8.93 -4.51
N SER A 123 8.23 9.87 -4.19
CA SER A 123 9.14 9.80 -3.06
C SER A 123 9.70 11.21 -2.74
N PRO A 124 9.87 11.58 -1.46
CA PRO A 124 10.43 12.88 -1.10
C PRO A 124 11.92 13.02 -1.40
N CYS A 125 12.65 11.89 -1.55
CA CYS A 125 14.10 11.89 -1.66
C CYS A 125 14.64 11.19 -2.91
N LEU A 126 13.79 10.51 -3.68
CA LEU A 126 14.19 9.78 -4.88
C LEU A 126 13.54 10.40 -6.12
N PRO A 127 14.29 10.59 -7.22
CA PRO A 127 13.72 11.02 -8.49
C PRO A 127 12.84 9.92 -9.08
N GLU A 128 11.91 10.29 -9.97
CA GLU A 128 11.19 9.31 -10.78
C GLU A 128 12.18 8.48 -11.61
N ALA A 129 12.14 7.16 -11.43
CA ALA A 129 12.97 6.21 -12.14
C ALA A 129 12.22 4.89 -12.31
N GLU A 130 12.64 4.08 -13.29
CA GLU A 130 12.17 2.72 -13.48
C GLU A 130 13.32 1.73 -13.41
N ALA A 131 13.07 0.55 -12.84
CA ALA A 131 13.99 -0.57 -12.80
C ALA A 131 13.26 -1.85 -13.24
N MET A 132 13.96 -2.70 -13.98
CA MET A 132 13.46 -4.04 -14.35
C MET A 132 13.98 -5.08 -13.36
N PHE A 133 13.14 -6.07 -13.06
CA PHE A 133 13.49 -7.22 -12.23
C PHE A 133 12.75 -8.46 -12.74
N ALA A 134 13.11 -9.65 -12.26
CA ALA A 134 12.40 -10.89 -12.55
C ALA A 134 11.88 -11.55 -11.26
N ILE A 135 10.86 -12.39 -11.41
CA ILE A 135 10.39 -13.30 -10.36
C ILE A 135 10.85 -14.70 -10.74
N ASN A 136 11.87 -15.18 -10.05
CA ASN A 136 12.51 -16.47 -10.25
C ASN A 136 12.00 -17.49 -9.20
N ALA A 137 12.43 -18.75 -9.32
CA ALA A 137 12.05 -19.80 -8.38
C ALA A 137 12.53 -19.54 -6.94
N ASP A 138 13.61 -18.78 -6.78
CA ASP A 138 14.22 -18.36 -5.50
C ASP A 138 13.76 -16.96 -5.04
N GLY A 139 12.88 -16.29 -5.79
CA GLY A 139 12.30 -15.00 -5.42
C GLY A 139 12.59 -13.87 -6.40
N ILE A 140 12.70 -12.64 -5.90
CA ILE A 140 12.98 -11.46 -6.73
C ILE A 140 14.48 -11.40 -7.03
N GLY A 141 14.83 -11.29 -8.30
CA GLY A 141 16.22 -11.14 -8.76
C GLY A 141 16.34 -10.23 -9.97
N ASP A 142 17.57 -10.10 -10.47
CA ASP A 142 17.86 -9.34 -11.68
C ASP A 142 17.17 -9.96 -12.91
N ALA A 143 16.81 -9.11 -13.87
CA ALA A 143 16.09 -9.46 -15.09
C ALA A 143 16.97 -10.09 -16.17
#